data_AF-A0A6J1NB68-F1
#
_entry.id   AF-A0A6J1NB68-F1
#
_cell.length_a   1.000
_cell.length_b   1.000
_cell.length_c   1.000
_cell.angle_alpha   90.00
_cell.angle_beta   90.00
_cell.angle_gamma   90.00
#
_symmetry.space_group_name_H-M   'P 1'
#
loop_
_entity.id
_entity.type
_entity.pdbx_description
1 polymer ?
#
loop_
_entity_poly.entity_id
_entity_poly.type
_entity_poly.pdbx_seq_one_letter_code
_entity_poly.pdbx_strand_id
1 'polypeptide(L)'
;MSTAARLAKVSLKPIEVPKALLEGDKFVKWDEDSGIGLPVTLRVDPNGFFLYWTDQNMEVDMLDMAAIRDVRTGVYAKLPKVTIYYVSYRFSVRV
;
A
#
# COMPACT_ATOMS: atom_id res chain seq x y z
N MET A 1 -13.98 48.37 8.32
CA MET A 1 -14.23 47.14 7.54
C MET A 1 -13.38 46.03 8.16
N SER A 2 -14.01 45.04 8.78
CA SER A 2 -13.33 43.92 9.46
C SER A 2 -13.10 42.78 8.47
N THR A 3 -11.85 42.48 8.16
CA THR A 3 -11.47 41.29 7.39
C THR A 3 -11.44 40.08 8.32
N ALA A 4 -12.57 39.38 8.42
CA ALA A 4 -12.62 38.07 9.05
C ALA A 4 -11.80 37.09 8.21
N ALA A 5 -10.65 36.65 8.75
CA ALA A 5 -9.89 35.55 8.18
C ALA A 5 -10.81 34.32 8.09
N ARG A 6 -11.04 33.86 6.87
CA ARG A 6 -11.84 32.67 6.58
C ARG A 6 -11.04 31.46 7.06
N LEU A 7 -11.16 31.12 8.34
CA LEU A 7 -10.66 29.86 8.89
C LEU A 7 -11.33 28.74 8.10
N ALA A 8 -10.57 28.10 7.20
CA ALA A 8 -11.03 26.91 6.52
C ALA A 8 -11.34 25.88 7.61
N LYS A 9 -12.63 25.62 7.83
CA LYS A 9 -13.11 24.66 8.82
C LYS A 9 -12.72 23.26 8.33
N VAL A 10 -11.52 22.81 8.70
CA VAL A 10 -11.06 21.45 8.45
C VAL A 10 -11.92 20.52 9.30
N SER A 11 -12.85 19.82 8.66
CA SER A 11 -13.58 18.72 9.27
C SER A 11 -12.77 17.44 9.07
N LEU A 12 -12.22 16.90 10.15
CA LEU A 12 -11.60 15.57 10.13
C LEU A 12 -12.71 14.53 10.10
N LYS A 13 -12.70 13.67 9.08
CA LYS A 13 -13.59 12.50 9.02
C LYS A 13 -12.83 11.28 9.53
N PRO A 14 -13.51 10.33 10.17
CA PRO A 14 -12.94 9.01 10.41
C PRO A 14 -12.47 8.39 9.09
N ILE A 15 -11.37 7.65 9.14
CA ILE A 15 -10.89 6.88 7.99
C ILE A 15 -11.86 5.73 7.76
N GLU A 16 -12.46 5.68 6.58
CA GLU A 16 -13.23 4.54 6.11
C GLU A 16 -12.41 3.82 5.04
N VAL A 17 -12.03 2.56 5.33
CA VAL A 17 -11.23 1.77 4.39
C VAL A 17 -12.13 1.25 3.27
N PRO A 18 -11.79 1.53 1.99
CA PRO A 18 -12.55 1.02 0.86
C PRO A 18 -12.66 -0.51 0.85
N LYS A 19 -13.82 -1.03 0.45
CA LYS A 19 -14.09 -2.47 0.39
C LYS A 19 -13.05 -3.26 -0.41
N ALA A 20 -12.52 -2.70 -1.49
CA ALA A 20 -11.47 -3.32 -2.30
C ALA A 20 -10.17 -3.57 -1.49
N LEU A 21 -9.81 -2.68 -0.56
CA LEU A 21 -8.64 -2.86 0.30
C LEU A 21 -8.90 -3.85 1.44
N LEU A 22 -10.16 -3.99 1.88
CA LEU A 22 -10.57 -4.97 2.88
C LEU A 22 -10.60 -6.40 2.31
N GLU A 23 -11.19 -6.57 1.13
CA GLU A 23 -11.22 -7.85 0.41
C GLU A 23 -9.83 -8.26 -0.07
N GLY A 24 -9.04 -7.25 -0.45
CA GLY A 24 -7.67 -7.41 -0.90
C GLY A 24 -7.55 -7.73 -2.37
N ASP A 25 -6.31 -7.61 -2.87
CA ASP A 25 -5.98 -7.92 -4.25
C ASP A 25 -4.66 -8.70 -4.32
N LYS A 26 -4.44 -9.39 -5.44
CA LYS A 26 -3.29 -10.26 -5.65
C LYS A 26 -2.11 -9.48 -6.23
N PHE A 27 -0.98 -9.54 -5.54
CA PHE A 27 0.25 -8.87 -5.92
C PHE A 27 1.42 -9.85 -6.00
N VAL A 28 2.52 -9.38 -6.57
CA VAL A 28 3.81 -10.07 -6.54
C VAL A 28 4.76 -9.25 -5.68
N LYS A 29 5.10 -9.76 -4.50
CA LYS A 29 6.13 -9.20 -3.62
C LYS A 29 7.50 -9.63 -4.14
N TRP A 30 8.38 -8.69 -4.38
CA TRP A 30 9.75 -8.95 -4.84
C TRP A 30 10.71 -8.00 -4.15
N ASP A 31 11.97 -8.41 -4.07
CA ASP A 31 13.08 -7.61 -3.55
C ASP A 31 14.27 -7.62 -4.53
N GLU A 32 15.21 -6.69 -4.33
CA GLU A 32 16.35 -6.52 -5.24
C GLU A 32 17.39 -7.63 -5.11
N ASP A 33 17.39 -8.36 -3.99
CA ASP A 33 18.44 -9.32 -3.63
C ASP A 33 18.09 -10.74 -4.10
N SER A 34 16.81 -11.12 -4.03
CA SER A 34 16.34 -12.48 -4.31
C SER A 34 16.07 -12.72 -5.80
N GLY A 35 15.72 -11.68 -6.56
CA GLY A 35 15.33 -11.80 -7.98
C GLY A 35 14.07 -12.63 -8.22
N ILE A 36 13.39 -13.10 -7.17
CA ILE A 36 12.20 -13.94 -7.21
C ILE A 36 11.01 -13.12 -6.72
N GLY A 37 9.90 -13.20 -7.46
CA GLY A 37 8.62 -12.64 -7.07
C GLY A 37 7.76 -13.69 -6.36
N LEU A 38 7.29 -13.38 -5.17
CA LEU A 38 6.35 -14.18 -4.38
C LEU A 38 4.92 -13.68 -4.58
N PRO A 39 3.98 -14.53 -5.04
CA PRO A 39 2.59 -14.16 -5.12
C PRO A 39 1.99 -14.02 -3.71
N VAL A 40 1.38 -12.87 -3.43
CA VAL A 40 0.78 -12.54 -2.14
C VAL A 40 -0.61 -11.93 -2.34
N THR A 41 -1.46 -12.02 -1.31
CA THR A 41 -2.72 -11.28 -1.26
C THR A 41 -2.56 -10.12 -0.27
N LEU A 42 -2.63 -8.89 -0.76
CA LEU A 42 -2.46 -7.66 0.04
C LEU A 42 -3.83 -7.14 0.53
N ARG A 43 -3.92 -6.78 1.81
CA ARG A 43 -5.13 -6.28 2.46
C ARG A 43 -4.81 -5.19 3.47
N VAL A 44 -5.83 -4.42 3.82
CA VAL A 44 -5.82 -3.43 4.90
C VAL A 44 -6.82 -3.87 5.97
N ASP A 45 -6.50 -3.63 7.24
CA ASP A 45 -7.46 -3.92 8.32
C ASP A 45 -8.65 -2.94 8.31
N PRO A 46 -9.80 -3.29 8.90
CA PRO A 46 -10.98 -2.43 8.93
C PRO A 46 -10.77 -1.03 9.52
N ASN A 47 -9.79 -0.87 10.41
CA ASN A 47 -9.49 0.41 11.04
C ASN A 47 -8.43 1.23 10.30
N GLY A 48 -7.77 0.65 9.28
CA GLY A 48 -6.76 1.34 8.48
C GLY A 48 -5.43 1.59 9.18
N PHE A 49 -5.07 0.76 10.16
CA PHE A 49 -3.80 0.83 10.90
C PHE A 49 -2.70 -0.05 10.30
N PHE A 50 -3.06 -1.17 9.66
CA PHE A 50 -2.13 -2.17 9.19
C PHE A 50 -2.40 -2.52 7.73
N LEU A 51 -1.32 -2.50 6.95
CA LEU A 51 -1.23 -3.16 5.67
C LEU A 51 -0.64 -4.54 5.91
N TYR A 52 -1.28 -5.60 5.44
CA TYR A 52 -0.78 -6.96 5.64
C TYR A 52 -0.90 -7.75 4.35
N TRP A 53 -0.03 -8.75 4.19
CA TRP A 53 -0.10 -9.66 3.06
C TRP A 53 0.08 -11.09 3.49
N THR A 54 -0.66 -11.97 2.82
CA THR A 54 -0.60 -13.43 3.04
C THR A 54 0.01 -14.08 1.82
N ASP A 55 1.01 -14.94 2.04
CA ASP A 55 1.65 -15.70 0.98
C ASP A 55 0.92 -17.03 0.68
N GLN A 56 1.53 -17.89 -0.13
CA GLN A 56 0.96 -19.22 -0.46
C GLN A 56 1.11 -20.24 0.67
N ASN A 57 2.01 -20.00 1.63
CA ASN A 57 2.26 -20.85 2.79
C ASN A 57 1.37 -20.47 3.99
N MET A 58 0.46 -19.50 3.80
CA MET A 58 -0.38 -18.91 4.85
C MET A 58 0.43 -18.15 5.92
N GLU A 59 1.66 -17.74 5.59
CA GLU A 59 2.42 -16.81 6.41
C GLU A 59 1.89 -15.40 6.18
N VAL A 60 1.71 -14.67 7.29
CA VAL A 60 1.18 -13.31 7.28
C VAL A 60 2.24 -12.36 7.80
N ASP A 61 2.62 -11.42 6.94
CA ASP A 61 3.44 -10.27 7.32
C ASP A 61 2.54 -9.04 7.47
N MET A 62 2.97 -8.11 8.31
CA MET A 62 2.25 -6.88 8.60
C MET A 62 3.20 -5.67 8.56
N LEU A 63 2.66 -4.54 8.10
CA LEU A 63 3.30 -3.24 8.05
C LEU A 63 2.37 -2.21 8.70
N ASP A 64 2.89 -1.46 9.65
CA ASP A 64 2.20 -0.32 10.25
C ASP A 64 2.02 0.80 9.21
N MET A 65 0.78 1.22 8.99
CA MET A 65 0.46 2.33 8.09
C MET A 65 1.14 3.63 8.50
N ALA A 66 1.37 3.85 9.80
CA ALA A 66 2.07 5.03 10.29
C ALA A 66 3.56 5.04 9.95
N ALA A 67 4.15 3.88 9.64
CA ALA A 67 5.53 3.78 9.22
C ALA A 67 5.73 4.10 7.72
N ILE A 68 4.65 4.11 6.93
CA ILE A 68 4.72 4.37 5.50
C ILE A 68 5.00 5.86 5.25
N ARG A 69 6.07 6.15 4.52
CA ARG A 69 6.43 7.53 4.13
C ARG A 69 5.91 7.90 2.76
N ASP A 70 5.89 6.93 1.84
CA ASP A 70 5.54 7.16 0.44
C ASP A 70 5.08 5.85 -0.21
N VAL A 71 4.13 5.96 -1.14
CA VAL A 71 3.57 4.85 -1.90
C VAL A 71 3.55 5.22 -3.37
N ARG A 72 4.23 4.42 -4.20
CA ARG A 72 4.43 4.72 -5.62
C ARG A 72 3.83 3.66 -6.50
N THR A 73 3.29 4.10 -7.63
CA THR A 73 2.70 3.25 -8.68
C THR A 73 3.20 3.68 -10.06
N GLY A 74 2.96 2.83 -11.06
CA GLY A 74 3.23 3.16 -12.46
C GLY A 74 4.72 3.45 -12.75
N VAL A 75 5.01 4.60 -13.35
CA VAL A 75 6.37 5.03 -13.73
C VAL A 75 7.24 5.47 -12.55
N TYR A 76 6.61 5.81 -11.41
CA TYR A 76 7.33 6.25 -10.21
C TYR A 76 7.68 5.07 -9.29
N ALA A 77 7.08 3.90 -9.49
CA ALA A 77 7.44 2.69 -8.78
C ALA A 77 8.84 2.22 -9.18
N LYS A 78 9.57 1.64 -8.21
CA LYS A 78 10.86 1.00 -8.51
C LYS A 78 10.67 -0.09 -9.55
N LEU A 79 11.55 -0.10 -10.55
CA LEU A 79 11.57 -1.13 -11.58
C LEU A 79 12.47 -2.29 -11.13
N PRO A 80 12.01 -3.54 -11.20
CA PRO A 80 12.87 -4.68 -10.98
C PRO A 80 13.97 -4.71 -12.04
N LYS A 81 15.21 -4.92 -11.60
CA LYS A 81 16.39 -5.00 -12.49
C LYS A 81 16.39 -6.28 -13.33
N VAL A 82 15.70 -7.31 -12.86
CA VAL A 82 15.52 -8.60 -13.54
C VAL A 82 14.08 -8.68 -14.03
N THR A 83 13.86 -9.11 -15.28
CA THR A 83 12.54 -9.27 -15.88
C THR A 83 11.71 -10.27 -15.07
N ILE A 84 10.77 -9.77 -14.27
CA ILE A 84 9.75 -10.62 -13.66
C ILE A 84 8.72 -10.91 -14.75
N TYR A 85 8.65 -12.18 -15.19
CA TYR A 85 7.79 -12.62 -16.32
C TYR A 85 6.28 -12.44 -16.08
N TYR A 86 5.88 -12.05 -14.87
CA TYR A 86 4.48 -11.82 -14.53
C TYR A 86 4.17 -10.33 -14.55
N VAL A 87 3.45 -9.91 -15.58
CA VAL A 87 2.80 -8.61 -15.66
C VAL A 87 1.77 -8.54 -14.53
N SER A 88 2.07 -7.80 -13.47
CA SER A 88 1.09 -7.46 -12.43
C SER A 88 1.33 -6.04 -11.92
N TYR A 89 0.26 -5.42 -11.42
CA TYR A 89 0.18 -4.03 -11.00
C TYR A 89 1.37 -3.63 -10.11
N ARG A 90 2.11 -2.61 -10.55
CA ARG A 90 3.34 -2.15 -9.89
C ARG A 90 2.98 -1.28 -8.68
N PHE A 91 3.32 -1.77 -7.49
CA PHE A 91 3.12 -1.06 -6.23
C PHE A 91 4.42 -1.13 -5.42
N SER A 92 4.92 0.02 -4.97
CA SER A 92 6.14 0.12 -4.16
C SER A 92 5.87 0.98 -2.94
N VAL A 93 6.02 0.39 -1.75
CA VAL A 93 5.88 1.07 -0.47
C VAL A 93 7.26 1.40 0.06
N ARG A 94 7.47 2.64 0.51
CA ARG A 94 8.69 3.07 1.17
C ARG A 94 8.39 3.36 2.64
N VAL A 95 9.06 2.60 3.50
CA VAL A 95 9.12 2.77 4.96
C VAL A 95 10.24 3.72 5.37
#